data_AF-A0AAU1GWR0-F1
#
_entry.id   AF-A0AAU1GWR0-F1
#
_cell.length_a   1.000
_cell.length_b   1.000
_cell.length_c   1.000
_cell.angle_alpha   90.00
_cell.angle_beta   90.00
_cell.angle_gamma   90.00
#
_symmetry.space_group_name_H-M   'P 1'
#
loop_
_entity.id
_entity.type
_entity.pdbx_description
1 polymer ?
#
loop_
_entity_poly.entity_id
_entity_poly.type
_entity_poly.pdbx_seq_one_letter_code
_entity_poly.pdbx_strand_id
1 'polypeptide(L)' 'MITDRDIGTRVTDGKRTGILKALDPKWVDPASPPYERKTYNMAFVWPETGGREWMLNPSTLAPA' A
#
# COMPACT_ATOMS: atom_id res chain seq x y z
N MET A 1 5.35 -9.08 -8.00
CA MET A 1 5.62 -8.41 -6.71
C MET A 1 5.91 -6.96 -7.03
N ILE A 2 5.17 -6.02 -6.45
CA ILE A 2 5.36 -4.60 -6.70
C ILE A 2 6.58 -4.06 -5.95
N THR A 3 7.21 -3.04 -6.51
CA THR A 3 8.43 -2.39 -6.01
C THR A 3 8.30 -0.87 -6.05
N ASP A 4 9.31 -0.17 -5.54
CA ASP A 4 9.40 1.30 -5.59
C ASP A 4 9.32 1.85 -7.03
N ARG A 5 9.76 1.08 -8.02
CA ARG A 5 9.65 1.42 -9.45
C ARG A 5 8.22 1.46 -9.97
N ASP A 6 7.30 0.79 -9.28
CA ASP A 6 5.89 0.77 -9.64
C ASP A 6 5.14 1.96 -9.03
N ILE A 7 5.81 2.85 -8.29
CA ILE A 7 5.18 4.06 -7.77
C ILE A 7 4.73 4.95 -8.94
N GLY A 8 3.46 5.35 -8.92
CA GLY A 8 2.80 6.08 -10.00
C GLY A 8 2.16 5.19 -11.06
N THR A 9 2.35 3.86 -11.01
CA THR A 9 1.73 2.92 -11.95
C THR A 9 0.43 2.33 -11.38
N ARG A 10 -0.38 1.74 -12.27
CA ARG A 10 -1.57 0.99 -11.87
C ARG A 10 -1.19 -0.33 -11.23
N VAL A 11 -1.80 -0.60 -10.09
CA VAL A 11 -1.69 -1.85 -9.34
C VAL A 11 -3.08 -2.36 -8.98
N THR A 12 -3.20 -3.68 -8.84
CA THR A 12 -4.45 -4.35 -8.46
C THR A 12 -4.22 -5.35 -7.33
N ASP A 13 -5.21 -5.48 -6.46
CA ASP A 13 -5.29 -6.53 -5.43
C ASP A 13 -6.16 -7.73 -5.87
N GLY A 14 -6.51 -7.79 -7.16
CA GLY A 14 -7.41 -8.80 -7.74
C GLY A 14 -8.91 -8.49 -7.59
N LYS A 15 -9.29 -7.45 -6.83
CA LYS A 15 -10.68 -6.98 -6.71
C LYS A 15 -10.84 -5.51 -7.08
N ARG A 16 -9.82 -4.71 -6.84
CA ARG A 16 -9.78 -3.26 -7.02
C ARG A 16 -8.49 -2.90 -7.75
N THR A 17 -8.54 -1.79 -8.49
CA THR A 17 -7.37 -1.24 -9.18
C THR A 17 -7.19 0.21 -8.76
N GLY A 18 -5.95 0.62 -8.59
CA GLY A 18 -5.59 1.98 -8.22
C GLY A 18 -4.15 2.29 -8.60
N ILE A 19 -3.71 3.51 -8.31
CA ILE A 19 -2.34 3.95 -8.53
C ILE A 19 -1.53 3.75 -7.26
N LEU A 20 -0.38 3.08 -7.36
CA LEU A 20 0.54 2.95 -6.23
C LEU A 20 1.14 4.33 -5.92
N LYS A 21 0.89 4.85 -4.71
CA LYS A 21 1.38 6.18 -4.28
C LYS A 21 2.68 6.10 -3.51
N ALA A 22 2.81 5.10 -2.64
CA ALA A 22 3.99 4.93 -1.81
C ALA A 22 4.13 3.47 -1.37
N LEU A 23 5.37 3.11 -1.05
CA LEU A 23 5.73 1.90 -0.34
C LEU A 23 6.51 2.28 0.91
N ASP A 24 6.09 1.78 2.06
CA ASP A 24 6.81 1.92 3.31
C ASP A 24 7.08 0.54 3.90
N PRO A 25 8.29 -0.02 3.69
CA PRO A 25 8.65 -1.33 4.23
C PRO A 25 8.83 -1.32 5.74
N LYS A 26 8.85 -0.13 6.35
CA LYS A 26 9.06 0.05 7.78
C LYS A 26 7.92 0.82 8.45
N TRP A 27 6.72 0.74 7.87
CA TRP A 27 5.58 1.48 8.40
C TRP A 27 5.24 1.04 9.80
N VAL A 28 4.96 1.99 10.68
CA VAL A 28 4.54 1.74 12.06
C VAL A 28 3.20 2.40 12.26
N ASP A 29 2.25 1.65 12.82
CA ASP A 29 0.93 2.19 13.13
C ASP A 29 1.05 3.28 14.19
N PRO A 30 0.75 4.55 13.86
CA PRO A 30 0.83 5.63 14.82
C PRO A 30 -0.23 5.52 15.92
N ALA A 31 -1.36 4.84 15.65
CA ALA A 31 -2.42 4.61 16.62
C ALA A 31 -2.07 3.50 17.63
N SER A 32 -1.09 2.65 17.32
CA SER A 32 -0.64 1.61 18.23
C SER A 32 0.19 2.20 19.39
N PRO A 33 -0.01 1.73 20.65
CA PRO A 33 0.77 2.16 21.80
C PRO A 33 2.28 1.92 21.59
N PRO A 34 3.17 2.76 22.14
CA PRO A 34 4.62 2.65 21.88
C PRO A 34 5.23 1.28 22.13
N TYR A 35 4.74 0.54 23.13
CA TYR A 35 5.23 -0.80 23.50
C TYR A 35 4.67 -1.93 22.62
N GLU A 36 3.66 -1.66 21.80
CA GLU A 36 3.03 -2.61 20.88
C GLU A 36 3.31 -2.31 19.41
N ARG A 37 3.99 -1.19 19.12
CA ARG A 37 4.34 -0.78 17.76
C ARG A 37 5.15 -1.86 17.05
N LYS A 38 4.57 -2.39 15.99
CA LYS A 38 5.21 -3.31 15.06
C LYS A 38 5.44 -2.62 13.73
N THR A 39 6.48 -3.09 13.05
CA THR A 39 6.83 -2.67 11.71
C THR A 39 6.10 -3.54 10.70
N TYR A 40 5.46 -2.91 9.73
CA TYR A 40 4.72 -3.54 8.66
C TYR A 40 5.24 -3.09 7.30
N ASN A 41 5.26 -4.00 6.34
CA ASN A 41 5.47 -3.64 4.96
C ASN A 41 4.14 -3.17 4.37
N MET A 42 4.05 -1.90 4.01
CA MET A 42 2.80 -1.26 3.60
C MET A 42 2.91 -0.65 2.20
N ALA A 43 1.88 -0.85 1.39
CA ALA A 43 1.63 -0.14 0.14
C ALA A 43 0.42 0.78 0.31
N PHE A 44 0.54 1.99 -0.22
CA PHE A 44 -0.53 2.99 -0.24
C PHE A 44 -1.04 3.12 -1.67
N VAL A 45 -2.31 2.82 -1.88
CA VAL A 45 -2.92 2.79 -3.21
C VAL A 45 -4.08 3.77 -3.27
N TRP A 46 -4.05 4.63 -4.28
CA TRP A 46 -5.10 5.60 -4.54
C TRP A 46 -6.08 5.08 -5.59
N PRO A 47 -7.40 5.11 -5.34
CA PRO A 47 -8.40 4.71 -6.33
C PRO A 47 -8.40 5.68 -7.52
N GLU A 48 -8.40 5.14 -8.75
CA GLU A 48 -8.51 5.97 -9.95
C GLU A 48 -9.88 6.62 -10.10
N THR A 49 -10.94 5.93 -9.70
CA THR A 49 -12.32 6.43 -9.78
C THR A 49 -12.65 7.40 -8.64
N GLY A 50 -11.66 7.83 -7.86
CA GLY A 50 -11.85 8.56 -6.61
C GLY A 50 -12.33 7.65 -5.46
N GLY A 51 -12.14 8.13 -4.24
CA GLY A 51 -12.49 7.39 -3.02
C GLY A 51 -11.42 7.48 -1.95
N ARG A 52 -11.47 6.53 -1.01
CA ARG A 52 -10.52 6.47 0.11
C ARG A 52 -9.28 5.68 -0.30
N GLU A 53 -8.11 6.23 -0.05
CA GLU A 53 -6.84 5.49 -0.09
C GLU A 53 -6.95 4.23 0.75
N TRP A 54 -6.40 3.12 0.25
CA TRP A 54 -6.33 1.90 1.03
C TRP A 54 -4.89 1.41 1.14
N MET A 55 -4.63 0.78 2.28
CA MET A 55 -3.32 0.33 2.71
C MET A 55 -3.32 -1.20 2.74
N LEU A 56 -2.34 -1.82 2.10
CA LEU A 56 -2.24 -3.28 1.98
C LEU A 56 -0.78 -3.72 2.11
N ASN A 57 -0.57 -5.01 2.32
CA ASN A 57 0.77 -5.57 2.17
C ASN A 57 1.17 -5.56 0.68
N PRO A 58 2.35 -5.07 0.29
CA PRO A 58 2.78 -5.06 -1.11
C PRO A 58 2.78 -6.44 -1.78
N SER A 59 2.95 -7.52 -1.01
CA SER A 59 2.92 -8.89 -1.53
C SER A 59 1.53 -9.31 -2.05
N THR A 60 0.46 -8.61 -1.67
CA THR A 60 -0.90 -8.89 -2.17
C THR A 60 -1.26 -8.05 -3.39
N LEU A 61 -0.32 -7.23 -3.90
CA LEU A 61 -0.51 -6.37 -5.06
C LEU A 61 0.28 -6.86 -6.26
N ALA A 62 -0.31 -6.69 -7.44
CA ALA A 62 0.31 -6.94 -8.73
C ALA A 62 0.20 -5.71 -9.62
N PRO A 63 1.14 -5.49 -10.57
CA PRO A 63 0.92 -4.57 -11.68
C PRO A 63 -0.37 -4.92 -12.41
N ALA A 64 -1.18 -3.91 -12.73
CA ALA A 64 -2.45 -4.09 -13.44
C ALA A 64 -2.29 -4.03 -14.97
#